data_AF-A0A328HKP1-F1
#
_entry.id   AF-A0A328HKP1-F1
#
_cell.length_a   1.000
_cell.length_b   1.000
_cell.length_c   1.000
_cell.angle_alpha   90.00
_cell.angle_beta   90.00
_cell.angle_gamma   90.00
#
_symmetry.space_group_name_H-M   'P 1'
#
loop_
_entity.id
_entity.type
_entity.pdbx_description
1 polymer ?
#
loop_
_entity_poly.entity_id
_entity_poly.type
_entity_poly.pdbx_seq_one_letter_code
_entity_poly.pdbx_strand_id
1 'polypeptide(L)'
;MALGPVALALADALAVWWGPGFLDRDRQCFVQWTDERKGQPPVPDGAASMLANWKVAALADERQAAKRPDSPAANWGGWWWSTPRPSELLSTSRSLPDLGAIGLLLVEDSLGWKQATVWPLVPRPDARLYEIDGPAAWAALAARYPLDVSLSKRHGWWRTTGIAGSWLVPDWSAVAADYDGVHLTLWGYLTTAGRGVAARPSAGSSVAVLERTVLAGWNPDETYWLNDVLTPGAAPSDWRTDGSGRWSRLT
;
A
#
# COMPACT_ATOMS: atom_id res chain seq x y z
N MET A 1 18.16 2.91 0.62
CA MET A 1 17.26 1.82 1.06
C MET A 1 16.63 2.24 2.37
N ALA A 2 15.31 2.36 2.42
CA ALA A 2 14.53 2.79 3.59
C ALA A 2 14.55 1.82 4.79
N LEU A 3 15.31 0.72 4.71
CA LEU A 3 15.25 -0.39 5.66
C LEU A 3 16.25 -0.33 6.82
N GLY A 4 17.18 0.62 6.83
CA GLY A 4 18.19 0.74 7.91
C GLY A 4 17.59 1.01 9.30
N PRO A 5 16.73 2.04 9.44
CA PRO A 5 16.02 2.32 10.69
C PRO A 5 14.98 1.24 11.06
N VAL A 6 14.35 0.63 10.04
CA VAL A 6 13.41 -0.48 10.21
C VAL A 6 14.11 -1.67 10.85
N ALA A 7 15.24 -2.14 10.31
CA ALA A 7 15.96 -3.30 10.85
C ALA A 7 16.31 -3.18 12.34
N LEU A 8 16.63 -1.97 12.83
CA LEU A 8 16.97 -1.73 14.25
C LEU A 8 15.73 -1.71 15.15
N ALA A 9 14.62 -1.11 14.70
CA ALA A 9 13.35 -1.09 15.44
C ALA A 9 12.70 -2.49 15.51
N LEU A 10 13.01 -3.36 14.55
CA LEU A 10 12.39 -4.68 14.45
C LEU A 10 13.09 -5.76 15.27
N ALA A 11 14.38 -5.62 15.58
CA ALA A 11 15.16 -6.67 16.26
C ALA A 11 14.51 -7.17 17.56
N ASP A 12 13.90 -6.28 18.35
CA ASP A 12 13.24 -6.62 19.62
C ASP A 12 11.75 -6.99 19.46
N ALA A 13 11.12 -6.65 18.32
CA ALA A 13 9.70 -6.85 18.05
C ALA A 13 9.40 -8.04 17.10
N LEU A 14 10.43 -8.66 16.50
CA LEU A 14 10.30 -9.77 15.54
C LEU A 14 9.46 -10.94 16.08
N ALA A 15 9.52 -11.21 17.39
CA ALA A 15 8.72 -12.28 18.01
C ALA A 15 7.20 -12.02 17.97
N VAL A 16 6.78 -10.74 17.99
CA VAL A 16 5.35 -10.36 17.87
C VAL A 16 4.86 -10.48 16.42
N TRP A 17 5.78 -10.53 15.46
CA TRP A 17 5.49 -10.44 14.02
C TRP A 17 5.66 -11.75 13.24
N TRP A 18 6.24 -12.78 13.85
CA TRP A 18 6.55 -14.06 13.20
C TRP A 18 5.42 -15.09 13.24
N GLY A 19 4.21 -14.69 13.60
CA GLY A 19 3.00 -15.51 13.44
C GLY A 19 2.26 -15.20 12.13
N PRO A 20 1.54 -16.16 11.53
CA PRO A 20 0.50 -15.86 10.54
C PRO A 20 -0.58 -15.03 11.25
N GLY A 21 -0.47 -13.71 11.13
CA GLY A 21 -1.24 -12.77 11.93
C GLY A 21 -2.11 -11.92 11.04
N PHE A 22 -3.39 -12.28 11.00
CA PHE A 22 -4.46 -11.44 10.49
C PHE A 22 -4.36 -10.02 11.03
N LEU A 23 -4.83 -9.03 10.26
CA LEU A 23 -5.04 -7.65 10.71
C LEU A 23 -5.54 -7.58 12.16
N ASP A 24 -4.82 -6.85 13.03
CA ASP A 24 -5.29 -6.55 14.38
C ASP A 24 -6.37 -5.46 14.33
N ARG A 25 -7.64 -5.88 14.16
CA ARG A 25 -8.80 -5.00 13.98
C ARG A 25 -8.97 -3.97 15.10
N ASP A 26 -8.58 -4.31 16.32
CA ASP A 26 -8.81 -3.48 17.50
C ASP A 26 -7.74 -2.39 17.68
N ARG A 27 -6.68 -2.44 16.87
CA ARG A 27 -5.50 -1.58 17.03
C ARG A 27 -5.17 -0.77 15.80
N GLN A 28 -6.16 -0.48 14.95
CA GLN A 28 -5.95 0.27 13.72
C GLN A 28 -5.73 1.76 13.98
N CYS A 29 -4.67 2.31 13.41
CA CYS A 29 -4.27 3.69 13.60
C CYS A 29 -3.99 4.36 12.25
N PHE A 30 -4.62 5.52 12.03
CA PHE A 30 -4.25 6.46 10.98
C PHE A 30 -3.18 7.42 11.52
N VAL A 31 -2.10 7.60 10.76
CA VAL A 31 -1.00 8.52 11.11
C VAL A 31 -1.11 9.76 10.24
N GLN A 32 -1.35 10.91 10.88
CA GLN A 32 -1.37 12.20 10.23
C GLN A 32 -0.06 12.94 10.50
N TRP A 33 0.76 13.17 9.49
CA TRP A 33 2.00 13.95 9.61
C TRP A 33 1.69 15.44 9.73
N THR A 34 1.81 15.99 10.94
CA THR A 34 1.37 17.35 11.25
C THR A 34 2.37 18.42 10.79
N ASP A 35 3.58 18.01 10.43
CA ASP A 35 4.58 18.89 9.78
C ASP A 35 4.19 19.25 8.34
N GLU A 36 3.41 18.40 7.65
CA GLU A 36 2.90 18.68 6.30
C GLU A 36 1.57 19.43 6.34
N ARG A 37 0.65 18.89 7.14
CA ARG A 37 -0.71 19.41 7.22
C ARG A 37 -1.26 19.18 8.62
N LYS A 38 -1.50 20.28 9.32
CA LYS A 38 -2.40 20.25 10.47
C LYS A 38 -3.82 20.07 9.95
N GLY A 39 -4.53 19.06 10.46
CA GLY A 39 -5.82 18.69 9.93
C GLY A 39 -6.84 18.33 10.99
N GLN A 40 -8.07 18.20 10.52
CA GLN A 40 -9.18 17.64 11.27
C GLN A 40 -9.05 16.10 11.34
N PRO A 41 -9.82 15.44 12.22
CA PRO A 41 -9.90 13.98 12.24
C PRO A 41 -10.12 13.41 10.83
N PRO A 42 -9.57 12.24 10.52
CA PRO A 42 -9.89 11.57 9.26
C PRO A 42 -11.40 11.32 9.19
N VAL A 43 -12.02 11.72 8.08
CA VAL A 43 -13.43 11.40 7.80
C VAL A 43 -13.42 10.16 6.92
N PRO A 44 -13.95 9.01 7.41
CA PRO A 44 -13.99 7.78 6.64
C PRO A 44 -15.21 7.78 5.71
N ASP A 45 -15.18 8.66 4.71
CA ASP A 45 -16.26 8.80 3.73
C ASP A 45 -15.76 8.92 2.29
N GLY A 46 -16.63 8.58 1.34
CA GLY A 46 -16.41 8.84 -0.08
C GLY A 46 -15.48 7.87 -0.80
N ALA A 47 -15.14 6.73 -0.18
CA ALA A 47 -14.22 5.75 -0.74
C ALA A 47 -14.62 5.29 -2.16
N ALA A 48 -15.91 5.09 -2.42
CA ALA A 48 -16.42 4.69 -3.73
C ALA A 48 -16.11 5.74 -4.83
N SER A 49 -16.31 7.03 -4.53
CA SER A 49 -16.02 8.13 -5.46
C SER A 49 -14.51 8.27 -5.69
N MET A 50 -13.71 8.14 -4.63
CA MET A 50 -12.25 8.14 -4.68
C MET A 50 -11.71 7.04 -5.61
N LEU A 51 -12.22 5.81 -5.45
CA LEU A 51 -11.83 4.67 -6.29
C LEU A 51 -12.30 4.80 -7.75
N ALA A 52 -13.50 5.35 -7.98
CA ALA A 52 -13.97 5.63 -9.33
C ALA A 52 -13.07 6.64 -10.05
N ASN A 53 -12.68 7.73 -9.37
CA ASN A 53 -11.76 8.74 -9.90
C ASN A 53 -10.37 8.15 -10.16
N TRP A 54 -9.86 7.33 -9.23
CA TRP A 54 -8.60 6.61 -9.41
C TRP A 54 -8.62 5.74 -10.67
N LYS A 55 -9.69 4.97 -10.89
CA LYS A 55 -9.82 4.11 -12.07
C LYS A 55 -9.82 4.91 -13.36
N VAL A 56 -10.57 6.01 -13.40
CA VAL A 56 -10.60 6.92 -14.55
C VAL A 56 -9.20 7.46 -14.85
N ALA A 57 -8.49 7.91 -13.82
CA ALA A 57 -7.12 8.42 -13.96
C ALA A 57 -6.14 7.34 -14.43
N ALA A 58 -6.21 6.12 -13.88
CA ALA A 58 -5.36 5.00 -14.27
C ALA A 58 -5.57 4.61 -15.75
N LEU A 59 -6.82 4.51 -16.20
CA LEU A 59 -7.15 4.21 -17.60
C LEU A 59 -6.72 5.35 -18.54
N ALA A 60 -6.82 6.60 -18.10
CA ALA A 60 -6.35 7.74 -18.87
C ALA A 60 -4.82 7.76 -19.01
N ASP A 61 -4.08 7.48 -17.93
CA ASP A 61 -2.62 7.37 -17.93
C ASP A 61 -2.15 6.26 -18.87
N GLU A 62 -2.81 5.10 -18.84
CA GLU A 62 -2.52 3.97 -19.74
C GLU A 62 -2.75 4.33 -21.22
N ARG A 63 -3.87 4.98 -21.55
CA ARG A 63 -4.14 5.47 -22.91
C ARG A 63 -3.13 6.51 -23.37
N GLN A 64 -2.75 7.43 -22.49
CA GLN A 64 -1.74 8.44 -22.80
C GLN A 64 -0.36 7.81 -22.98
N ALA A 65 -0.07 6.73 -22.26
CA ALA A 65 1.18 6.00 -22.33
C ALA A 65 1.44 5.33 -23.68
N ALA A 66 0.42 5.11 -24.50
CA ALA A 66 0.58 4.65 -25.89
C ALA A 66 1.39 5.62 -26.78
N LYS A 67 1.53 6.88 -26.38
CA LYS A 67 2.33 7.89 -27.10
C LYS A 67 3.80 7.93 -26.65
N ARG A 68 4.17 7.13 -25.64
CA ARG A 68 5.54 7.07 -25.08
C ARG A 68 6.44 6.20 -25.96
N PRO A 69 7.77 6.36 -25.89
CA PRO A 69 8.70 5.53 -26.66
C PRO A 69 8.51 4.04 -26.40
N ASP A 70 8.68 3.22 -27.43
CA ASP A 70 8.40 1.78 -27.27
C ASP A 70 9.43 1.03 -26.44
N SER A 71 10.69 1.47 -26.53
CA SER A 71 11.81 0.89 -25.79
C SER A 71 11.56 1.03 -24.27
N PRO A 72 11.49 -0.08 -23.52
CA PRO A 72 11.36 -0.03 -22.06
C PRO A 72 12.50 0.74 -21.39
N ALA A 73 13.69 0.74 -22.00
CA ALA A 73 14.88 1.43 -21.52
C ALA A 73 14.90 2.94 -21.80
N ALA A 74 13.91 3.48 -22.53
CA ALA A 74 13.83 4.92 -22.74
C ALA A 74 13.73 5.69 -21.41
N ASN A 75 14.38 6.84 -21.34
CA ASN A 75 14.37 7.69 -20.14
C ASN A 75 13.01 8.41 -20.01
N TRP A 76 12.02 7.66 -19.53
CA TRP A 76 10.67 8.15 -19.33
C TRP A 76 10.18 7.78 -17.92
N GLY A 77 9.58 8.75 -17.25
CA GLY A 77 9.04 8.64 -15.89
C GLY A 77 7.54 8.33 -15.86
N GLY A 78 7.02 8.04 -14.68
CA GLY A 78 5.60 7.78 -14.47
C GLY A 78 5.33 7.42 -13.03
N TRP A 79 4.05 7.20 -12.71
CA TRP A 79 3.63 6.78 -11.36
C TRP A 79 4.20 5.40 -11.04
N TRP A 80 4.98 5.28 -9.96
CA TRP A 80 5.57 4.01 -9.52
C TRP A 80 4.53 3.05 -8.92
N TRP A 81 3.58 3.61 -8.17
CA TRP A 81 2.63 2.88 -7.30
C TRP A 81 1.77 1.86 -8.03
N SER A 82 1.55 0.71 -7.37
CA SER A 82 0.50 -0.28 -7.67
C SER A 82 -0.70 -0.19 -6.71
N THR A 83 -0.54 0.56 -5.62
CA THR A 83 -1.55 0.77 -4.57
C THR A 83 -2.63 1.75 -5.00
N PRO A 84 -3.77 1.81 -4.27
CA PRO A 84 -4.78 2.83 -4.52
C PRO A 84 -4.35 4.20 -3.97
N ARG A 85 -3.12 4.38 -3.48
CA ARG A 85 -2.64 5.61 -2.82
C ARG A 85 -3.01 6.94 -3.52
N PRO A 86 -3.01 7.07 -4.87
CA PRO A 86 -3.46 8.31 -5.53
C PRO A 86 -4.95 8.65 -5.37
N SER A 87 -5.76 7.75 -4.80
CA SER A 87 -7.19 7.94 -4.54
C SER A 87 -7.49 8.69 -3.25
N GLU A 88 -6.49 9.04 -2.44
CA GLU A 88 -6.66 9.66 -1.10
C GLU A 88 -7.41 8.80 -0.08
N LEU A 89 -7.62 7.51 -0.37
CA LEU A 89 -8.23 6.57 0.58
C LEU A 89 -7.49 6.57 1.92
N LEU A 90 -8.27 6.38 2.98
CA LEU A 90 -7.71 6.17 4.31
C LEU A 90 -6.92 4.86 4.34
N SER A 91 -5.72 4.95 4.89
CA SER A 91 -4.93 3.81 5.28
C SER A 91 -4.66 3.79 6.78
N THR A 92 -4.55 2.60 7.35
CA THR A 92 -4.19 2.42 8.76
C THR A 92 -3.06 1.42 8.89
N SER A 93 -2.36 1.47 10.00
CA SER A 93 -1.43 0.42 10.43
C SER A 93 -1.76 0.00 11.84
N ARG A 94 -1.31 -1.19 12.28
CA ARG A 94 -1.56 -1.60 13.67
C ARG A 94 -0.75 -0.74 14.65
N SER A 95 -1.25 -0.61 15.87
CA SER A 95 -0.44 -0.15 17.01
C SER A 95 0.11 -1.35 17.79
N LEU A 96 1.36 -1.23 18.24
CA LEU A 96 2.01 -2.21 19.08
C LEU A 96 2.18 -1.67 20.50
N PRO A 97 2.20 -2.56 21.52
CA PRO A 97 2.65 -2.16 22.86
C PRO A 97 4.01 -1.44 22.78
N ASP A 98 4.15 -0.35 23.54
CA ASP A 98 5.37 0.46 23.69
C ASP A 98 5.91 1.20 22.44
N LEU A 99 5.54 0.78 21.23
CA LEU A 99 5.96 1.42 19.96
C LEU A 99 4.91 2.38 19.40
N GLY A 100 3.63 2.23 19.79
CA GLY A 100 2.54 3.01 19.21
C GLY A 100 2.19 2.56 17.80
N ALA A 101 1.60 3.45 17.00
CA ALA A 101 1.24 3.15 15.60
C ALA A 101 2.51 2.91 14.78
N ILE A 102 2.65 1.72 14.19
CA ILE A 102 3.87 1.36 13.46
C ILE A 102 4.05 2.16 12.17
N GLY A 103 2.99 2.77 11.64
CA GLY A 103 3.07 3.73 10.54
C GLY A 103 3.93 4.96 10.87
N LEU A 104 4.26 5.20 12.15
CA LEU A 104 5.26 6.19 12.55
C LEU A 104 6.70 5.76 12.17
N LEU A 105 6.95 4.44 12.15
CA LEU A 105 8.27 3.83 11.96
C LEU A 105 8.47 3.29 10.53
N LEU A 106 7.42 2.72 9.95
CA LEU A 106 7.48 1.94 8.70
C LEU A 106 6.91 2.74 7.52
N VAL A 107 7.69 3.70 7.02
CA VAL A 107 7.33 4.49 5.82
C VAL A 107 8.33 4.20 4.71
N GLU A 108 7.87 3.77 3.53
CA GLU A 108 8.72 3.50 2.36
C GLU A 108 9.47 4.76 1.89
N ASP A 109 8.75 5.89 1.84
CA ASP A 109 9.25 7.18 1.34
C ASP A 109 9.11 8.29 2.39
N SER A 110 9.83 8.17 3.51
CA SER A 110 9.83 9.22 4.54
C SER A 110 10.43 10.53 4.01
N LEU A 111 9.73 11.65 4.21
CA LEU A 111 10.21 13.00 3.90
C LEU A 111 10.85 13.70 5.11
N GLY A 112 11.21 12.94 6.15
CA GLY A 112 11.84 13.48 7.35
C GLY A 112 10.87 14.13 8.34
N TRP A 113 9.60 13.71 8.33
CA TRP A 113 8.60 14.14 9.30
C TRP A 113 9.02 13.83 10.73
N LYS A 114 8.71 14.75 11.62
CA LYS A 114 9.09 14.73 13.04
C LYS A 114 7.92 14.77 13.99
N GLN A 115 6.74 15.17 13.52
CA GLN A 115 5.52 15.28 14.30
C GLN A 115 4.35 14.59 13.61
N ALA A 116 3.52 13.93 14.40
CA ALA A 116 2.32 13.29 13.91
C ALA A 116 1.21 13.30 14.96
N THR A 117 -0.04 13.28 14.51
CA THR A 117 -1.18 12.91 15.33
C THR A 117 -1.62 11.51 14.90
N VAL A 118 -1.73 10.61 15.87
CA VAL A 118 -2.21 9.24 15.68
C VAL A 118 -3.68 9.20 16.05
N TRP A 119 -4.51 8.78 15.10
CA TRP A 119 -5.95 8.65 15.22
C TRP A 119 -6.32 7.16 15.28
N PRO A 120 -6.74 6.65 16.46
CA PRO A 120 -7.31 5.31 16.55
C PRO A 120 -8.62 5.23 15.76
N LEU A 121 -8.74 4.20 14.93
CA LEU A 121 -9.93 3.91 14.13
C LEU A 121 -10.37 2.47 14.39
N VAL A 122 -11.66 2.22 14.32
CA VAL A 122 -12.26 0.91 14.55
C VAL A 122 -12.98 0.49 13.27
N PRO A 123 -12.55 -0.58 12.59
CA PRO A 123 -13.30 -1.14 11.49
C PRO A 123 -14.56 -1.83 12.01
N ARG A 124 -15.63 -1.82 11.20
CA ARG A 124 -16.83 -2.58 11.51
C ARG A 124 -16.51 -4.07 11.73
N PRO A 125 -17.18 -4.75 12.67
CA PRO A 125 -16.93 -6.18 12.93
C PRO A 125 -17.12 -7.07 11.71
N ASP A 126 -18.02 -6.71 10.80
CA ASP A 126 -18.34 -7.43 9.57
C ASP A 126 -17.49 -7.02 8.35
N ALA A 127 -16.52 -6.11 8.52
CA ALA A 127 -15.64 -5.70 7.43
C ALA A 127 -14.87 -6.90 6.84
N ARG A 128 -14.93 -7.03 5.51
CA ARG A 128 -14.28 -8.10 4.74
C ARG A 128 -12.86 -7.66 4.40
N LEU A 129 -11.88 -8.50 4.69
CA LEU A 129 -10.47 -8.16 4.49
C LEU A 129 -9.80 -9.13 3.54
N TYR A 130 -8.96 -8.59 2.66
CA TYR A 130 -7.99 -9.38 1.90
C TYR A 130 -6.59 -9.16 2.48
N GLU A 131 -5.88 -10.23 2.79
CA GLU A 131 -4.51 -10.14 3.32
C GLU A 131 -3.49 -10.53 2.25
N ILE A 132 -2.47 -9.68 2.12
CA ILE A 132 -1.29 -9.93 1.29
C ILE A 132 -0.17 -10.33 2.25
N ASP A 133 -0.01 -11.64 2.43
CA ASP A 133 1.02 -12.25 3.27
C ASP A 133 2.28 -12.63 2.48
N GLY A 134 2.26 -12.50 1.16
CA GLY A 134 3.35 -12.89 0.29
C GLY A 134 3.06 -12.75 -1.19
N PRO A 135 3.99 -13.19 -2.05
CA PRO A 135 3.88 -13.00 -3.49
C PRO A 135 2.71 -13.77 -4.11
N ALA A 136 2.32 -14.91 -3.52
CA ALA A 136 1.19 -15.70 -4.01
C ALA A 136 -0.15 -14.98 -3.81
N ALA A 137 -0.39 -14.40 -2.63
CA ALA A 137 -1.58 -13.59 -2.36
C ALA A 137 -1.62 -12.35 -3.27
N TRP A 138 -0.50 -11.65 -3.42
CA TRP A 138 -0.43 -10.50 -4.33
C TRP A 138 -0.75 -10.86 -5.78
N ALA A 139 -0.16 -11.95 -6.29
CA ALA A 139 -0.43 -12.46 -7.63
C ALA A 139 -1.90 -12.84 -7.82
N ALA A 140 -2.49 -13.53 -6.84
CA ALA A 140 -3.89 -13.94 -6.88
C ALA A 140 -4.85 -12.75 -6.93
N LEU A 141 -4.57 -11.69 -6.16
CA LEU A 141 -5.38 -10.47 -6.18
C LEU A 141 -5.33 -9.78 -7.55
N ALA A 142 -4.12 -9.57 -8.10
CA ALA A 142 -3.94 -8.95 -9.41
C ALA A 142 -4.53 -9.81 -10.55
N ALA A 143 -4.48 -11.14 -10.44
CA ALA A 143 -5.06 -12.05 -11.41
C ALA A 143 -6.60 -12.04 -11.36
N ARG A 144 -7.19 -11.92 -10.16
CA ARG A 144 -8.66 -11.92 -9.97
C ARG A 144 -9.31 -10.60 -10.39
N TYR A 145 -8.63 -9.48 -10.17
CA TYR A 145 -9.14 -8.14 -10.51
C TYR A 145 -8.16 -7.41 -11.43
N PRO A 146 -7.94 -7.86 -12.67
CA PRO A 146 -6.88 -7.32 -13.51
C PRO A 146 -7.23 -5.93 -14.05
N LEU A 147 -6.32 -4.97 -13.85
CA LEU A 147 -6.25 -3.72 -14.60
C LEU A 147 -4.93 -3.67 -15.36
N ASP A 148 -4.99 -3.54 -16.69
CA ASP A 148 -3.80 -3.43 -17.53
C ASP A 148 -3.13 -2.06 -17.34
N VAL A 149 -1.83 -2.10 -17.03
CA VAL A 149 -0.97 -0.93 -16.84
C VAL A 149 0.36 -1.08 -17.59
N SER A 150 0.36 -1.92 -18.63
CA SER A 150 1.56 -2.34 -19.35
C SER A 150 2.35 -1.17 -19.93
N LEU A 151 1.66 -0.21 -20.54
CA LEU A 151 2.28 0.95 -21.17
C LEU A 151 2.66 2.00 -20.12
N SER A 152 1.79 2.26 -19.15
CA SER A 152 2.01 3.29 -18.12
C SER A 152 3.15 2.95 -17.17
N LYS A 153 3.33 1.67 -16.82
CA LYS A 153 4.40 1.20 -15.93
C LYS A 153 5.66 0.73 -16.65
N ARG A 154 5.60 0.56 -17.98
CA ARG A 154 6.67 0.01 -18.84
C ARG A 154 8.08 0.40 -18.39
N HIS A 155 8.36 1.70 -18.31
CA HIS A 155 9.71 2.22 -18.08
C HIS A 155 10.12 2.14 -16.61
N GLY A 156 9.21 2.45 -15.69
CA GLY A 156 9.50 2.43 -14.25
C GLY A 156 9.73 1.02 -13.75
N TRP A 157 8.84 0.09 -14.10
CA TRP A 157 8.92 -1.30 -13.65
C TRP A 157 10.00 -2.08 -14.39
N TRP A 158 10.32 -1.76 -15.65
CA TRP A 158 11.51 -2.31 -16.31
C TRP A 158 12.80 -1.87 -15.59
N ARG A 159 12.94 -0.60 -15.20
CA ARG A 159 14.13 -0.12 -14.47
C ARG A 159 14.34 -0.84 -13.13
N THR A 160 13.26 -1.19 -12.43
CA THR A 160 13.35 -1.88 -11.14
C THR A 160 13.55 -3.39 -11.29
N THR A 161 12.90 -4.03 -12.27
CA THR A 161 12.84 -5.50 -12.36
C THR A 161 13.72 -6.09 -13.46
N GLY A 162 14.14 -5.28 -14.44
CA GLY A 162 14.78 -5.73 -15.68
C GLY A 162 13.85 -6.44 -16.65
N ILE A 163 12.56 -6.57 -16.34
CA ILE A 163 11.60 -7.35 -17.12
C ILE A 163 10.80 -6.42 -18.03
N ALA A 164 10.69 -6.77 -19.31
CA ALA A 164 9.73 -6.16 -20.24
C ALA A 164 8.54 -7.11 -20.43
N GLY A 165 7.34 -6.56 -20.60
CA GLY A 165 6.15 -7.37 -20.84
C GLY A 165 4.87 -6.72 -20.35
N SER A 166 3.82 -7.54 -20.23
CA SER A 166 2.51 -7.13 -19.77
C SER A 166 2.44 -7.03 -18.25
N TRP A 167 1.86 -5.93 -17.78
CA TRP A 167 1.80 -5.59 -16.36
C TRP A 167 0.36 -5.36 -15.92
N LEU A 168 0.02 -5.92 -14.76
CA LEU A 168 -1.28 -5.82 -14.12
C LEU A 168 -1.13 -5.20 -12.73
N VAL A 169 -2.14 -4.44 -12.34
CA VAL A 169 -2.43 -4.10 -10.94
C VAL A 169 -3.85 -4.54 -10.61
N PRO A 170 -4.20 -4.72 -9.32
CA PRO A 170 -5.58 -4.87 -8.92
C PRO A 170 -6.40 -3.64 -9.33
N ASP A 171 -7.54 -3.85 -9.99
CA ASP A 171 -8.59 -2.85 -10.14
C ASP A 171 -9.23 -2.62 -8.78
N TRP A 172 -8.75 -1.64 -8.03
CA TRP A 172 -9.19 -1.37 -6.67
C TRP A 172 -10.69 -1.09 -6.56
N SER A 173 -11.31 -0.55 -7.61
CA SER A 173 -12.78 -0.37 -7.66
C SER A 173 -13.52 -1.72 -7.70
N ALA A 174 -12.96 -2.72 -8.39
CA ALA A 174 -13.52 -4.06 -8.45
C ALA A 174 -13.21 -4.86 -7.16
N VAL A 175 -12.02 -4.67 -6.59
CA VAL A 175 -11.66 -5.26 -5.28
C VAL A 175 -12.64 -4.79 -4.19
N ALA A 176 -13.04 -3.52 -4.21
CA ALA A 176 -13.97 -2.92 -3.24
C ALA A 176 -15.36 -3.58 -3.22
N ALA A 177 -15.76 -4.27 -4.30
CA ALA A 177 -17.01 -5.03 -4.32
C ALA A 177 -16.96 -6.23 -3.38
N ASP A 178 -15.80 -6.87 -3.25
CA ASP A 178 -15.62 -8.12 -2.50
C ASP A 178 -14.96 -7.91 -1.14
N TYR A 179 -14.18 -6.83 -0.97
CA TYR A 179 -13.45 -6.54 0.26
C TYR A 179 -13.59 -5.08 0.66
N ASP A 180 -13.65 -4.83 1.97
CA ASP A 180 -13.74 -3.49 2.56
C ASP A 180 -12.36 -2.93 2.94
N GLY A 181 -11.36 -3.80 3.08
CA GLY A 181 -9.97 -3.41 3.26
C GLY A 181 -8.99 -4.44 2.72
N VAL A 182 -7.81 -3.97 2.34
CA VAL A 182 -6.70 -4.83 1.90
C VAL A 182 -5.49 -4.54 2.77
N HIS A 183 -5.02 -5.54 3.49
CA HIS A 183 -3.91 -5.44 4.43
C HIS A 183 -2.65 -6.07 3.82
N LEU A 184 -1.54 -5.34 3.84
CA LEU A 184 -0.23 -5.88 3.51
C LEU A 184 0.51 -6.21 4.80
N THR A 185 0.79 -7.48 5.07
CA THR A 185 1.59 -7.83 6.25
C THR A 185 3.04 -7.39 6.06
N LEU A 186 3.80 -7.24 7.15
CA LEU A 186 5.25 -7.03 7.03
C LEU A 186 5.93 -8.13 6.21
N TRP A 187 5.58 -9.40 6.48
CA TRP A 187 6.17 -10.53 5.76
C TRP A 187 5.84 -10.45 4.26
N GLY A 188 4.59 -10.10 3.92
CA GLY A 188 4.18 -9.85 2.55
C GLY A 188 5.01 -8.75 1.89
N TYR A 189 5.22 -7.63 2.60
CA TYR A 189 6.07 -6.55 2.12
C TYR A 189 7.50 -7.03 1.84
N LEU A 190 8.16 -7.64 2.83
CA LEU A 190 9.56 -8.09 2.73
C LEU A 190 9.78 -9.13 1.62
N THR A 191 8.78 -9.98 1.37
CA THR A 191 8.89 -11.06 0.38
C THR A 191 8.44 -10.64 -1.03
N THR A 192 7.74 -9.52 -1.18
CA THR A 192 7.03 -9.18 -2.44
C THR A 192 7.41 -7.82 -3.02
N ALA A 193 7.68 -6.80 -2.20
CA ALA A 193 7.89 -5.43 -2.65
C ALA A 193 9.00 -5.30 -3.70
N GLY A 194 8.72 -4.56 -4.79
CA GLY A 194 9.67 -4.29 -5.87
C GLY A 194 9.99 -5.48 -6.80
N ARG A 195 9.43 -6.68 -6.56
CA ARG A 195 9.68 -7.88 -7.38
C ARG A 195 8.65 -8.01 -8.50
N GLY A 196 9.08 -8.46 -9.68
CA GLY A 196 8.18 -8.81 -10.78
C GLY A 196 7.56 -10.20 -10.58
N VAL A 197 6.37 -10.26 -9.98
CA VAL A 197 5.65 -11.50 -9.68
C VAL A 197 4.77 -11.92 -10.86
N ALA A 198 4.75 -13.19 -11.22
CA ALA A 198 3.82 -13.70 -12.23
C ALA A 198 2.40 -13.77 -11.66
N ALA A 199 1.42 -13.18 -12.36
CA ALA A 199 0.02 -13.14 -11.92
C ALA A 199 -0.82 -14.22 -12.63
N ARG A 200 -0.85 -14.20 -13.96
CA ARG A 200 -1.62 -15.15 -14.77
C ARG A 200 -1.01 -15.35 -16.17
N PRO A 201 -1.36 -16.44 -16.87
CA PRO A 201 -1.02 -16.58 -18.28
C PRO A 201 -1.68 -15.47 -19.12
N SER A 202 -0.92 -14.95 -20.09
CA SER A 202 -1.44 -14.00 -21.09
C SER A 202 -2.48 -14.68 -21.97
N ALA A 203 -3.60 -14.01 -22.21
CA ALA A 203 -4.63 -14.51 -23.11
C ALA A 203 -4.13 -14.52 -24.55
N GLY A 204 -4.40 -15.60 -25.30
CA GLY A 204 -4.21 -15.65 -26.76
C GLY A 204 -2.80 -15.94 -27.27
N SER A 205 -1.83 -16.29 -26.41
CA SER A 205 -0.49 -16.69 -26.85
C SER A 205 -0.34 -18.21 -26.92
N SER A 206 0.22 -18.74 -28.01
CA SER A 206 0.56 -20.16 -28.18
C SER A 206 1.75 -20.61 -27.32
N VAL A 207 2.56 -19.65 -26.85
CA VAL A 207 3.63 -19.84 -25.87
C VAL A 207 3.16 -19.25 -24.53
N ALA A 208 3.40 -19.94 -23.42
CA ALA A 208 3.03 -19.44 -22.10
C ALA A 208 3.83 -18.17 -21.74
N VAL A 209 3.30 -17.01 -22.12
CA VAL A 209 3.72 -15.69 -21.63
C VAL A 209 2.92 -15.42 -20.35
N LEU A 210 3.57 -14.83 -19.35
CA LEU A 210 2.94 -14.49 -18.08
C LEU A 210 2.75 -12.98 -18.01
N GLU A 211 1.53 -12.54 -17.73
CA GLU A 211 1.32 -11.19 -17.23
C GLU A 211 1.81 -11.13 -15.79
N ARG A 212 2.45 -10.02 -15.44
CA ARG A 212 3.14 -9.85 -14.16
C ARG A 212 2.56 -8.68 -13.39
N THR A 213 2.92 -8.60 -12.13
CA THR A 213 2.59 -7.49 -11.24
C THR A 213 3.78 -7.16 -10.34
N VAL A 214 3.85 -5.93 -9.85
CA VAL A 214 4.83 -5.47 -8.87
C VAL A 214 4.07 -4.85 -7.71
N LEU A 215 4.38 -5.26 -6.48
CA LEU A 215 3.92 -4.56 -5.29
C LEU A 215 4.84 -3.34 -5.10
N ALA A 216 4.29 -2.14 -5.29
CA ALA A 216 5.02 -0.89 -5.34
C ALA A 216 4.29 0.22 -4.59
N GLY A 217 4.97 0.89 -3.65
CA GLY A 217 4.45 2.07 -2.98
C GLY A 217 3.40 1.76 -1.91
N TRP A 218 3.66 0.74 -1.10
CA TRP A 218 2.81 0.27 -0.01
C TRP A 218 3.64 0.15 1.25
N ASN A 219 3.24 0.85 2.32
CA ASN A 219 3.98 0.76 3.58
C ASN A 219 3.82 -0.64 4.21
N PRO A 220 4.82 -1.13 4.95
CA PRO A 220 4.69 -2.40 5.65
C PRO A 220 3.58 -2.35 6.70
N ASP A 221 2.79 -3.42 6.79
CA ASP A 221 1.66 -3.56 7.74
C ASP A 221 0.54 -2.51 7.55
N GLU A 222 0.48 -1.89 6.38
CA GLU A 222 -0.55 -0.91 6.03
C GLU A 222 -1.78 -1.59 5.42
N THR A 223 -2.94 -1.11 5.83
CA THR A 223 -4.25 -1.49 5.31
C THR A 223 -4.85 -0.31 4.57
N TYR A 224 -5.19 -0.48 3.29
CA TYR A 224 -6.05 0.49 2.59
C TYR A 224 -7.51 0.07 2.79
N TRP A 225 -8.35 1.00 3.22
CA TRP A 225 -9.78 0.80 3.37
C TRP A 225 -10.50 1.24 2.12
N LEU A 226 -11.18 0.30 1.45
CA LEU A 226 -11.80 0.49 0.14
C LEU A 226 -13.26 0.92 0.24
N ASN A 227 -13.86 0.81 1.43
CA ASN A 227 -15.23 1.20 1.75
C ASN A 227 -15.27 1.98 3.07
N ASP A 228 -16.35 2.73 3.27
CA ASP A 228 -16.59 3.61 4.42
C ASP A 228 -17.01 2.78 5.65
N VAL A 229 -16.08 1.95 6.17
CA VAL A 229 -16.33 0.98 7.25
C VAL A 229 -15.59 1.28 8.55
N LEU A 230 -14.89 2.41 8.62
CA LEU A 230 -14.18 2.84 9.81
C LEU A 230 -15.02 3.81 10.64
N THR A 231 -14.89 3.73 11.96
CA THR A 231 -15.39 4.73 12.90
C THR A 231 -14.27 5.23 13.81
N PRO A 232 -14.35 6.47 14.33
CA PRO A 232 -13.40 6.94 15.35
C PRO A 232 -13.34 5.99 16.55
N GLY A 233 -12.12 5.70 17.01
CA GLY A 233 -11.85 4.89 18.20
C GLY A 233 -11.58 5.74 19.44
N ALA A 234 -10.55 5.36 20.20
CA ALA A 234 -10.08 6.14 21.34
C ALA A 234 -9.58 7.54 20.93
N ALA A 235 -9.41 8.43 21.93
CA ALA A 235 -8.91 9.78 21.69
C ALA A 235 -7.55 9.78 20.94
N PRO A 236 -7.34 10.74 20.02
CA PRO A 236 -6.07 10.85 19.32
C PRO A 236 -4.93 11.16 20.28
N SER A 237 -3.71 10.90 19.81
CA SER A 237 -2.50 11.20 20.56
C SER A 237 -1.47 11.84 19.66
N ASP A 238 -0.75 12.83 20.19
CA ASP A 238 0.32 13.49 19.46
C ASP A 238 1.65 12.79 19.74
N TRP A 239 2.50 12.74 18.73
CA TRP A 239 3.76 12.04 18.74
C TRP A 239 4.86 12.90 18.12
N ARG A 240 6.09 12.71 18.63
CA ARG A 240 7.28 13.36 18.09
C ARG A 240 8.46 12.42 18.07
N THR A 241 9.29 12.52 17.04
CA THR A 241 10.61 11.88 17.00
C THR A 241 11.72 12.87 17.38
N ASP A 242 12.76 12.36 18.03
CA ASP A 242 14.00 13.09 18.30
C ASP A 242 15.02 12.98 17.14
N GLY A 243 14.68 12.28 16.06
CA GLY A 243 15.56 12.03 14.92
C GLY A 243 16.46 10.80 15.08
N SER A 244 16.40 10.09 16.21
CA SER A 244 17.08 8.80 16.41
C SER A 244 16.34 7.62 15.77
N GLY A 245 15.15 7.85 15.22
CA GLY A 245 14.22 6.81 14.76
C GLY A 245 13.20 6.39 15.81
N ARG A 246 13.33 6.87 17.06
CA ARG A 246 12.34 6.64 18.11
C ARG A 246 11.22 7.70 18.07
N TRP A 247 10.00 7.27 18.32
CA TRP A 247 8.84 8.14 18.52
C TRP A 247 8.36 8.08 19.96
N SER A 248 7.96 9.24 20.48
CA SER A 248 7.43 9.38 21.84
C SER A 248 6.09 10.10 21.81
N ARG A 249 5.12 9.56 22.55
CA ARG A 249 3.82 10.19 22.77
C ARG A 249 3.99 11.45 23.61
N LEU A 250 3.36 12.53 23.19
CA LEU A 250 3.26 13.78 23.95
C LEU A 250 2.11 13.65 24.96
N THR A 251 2.36 14.10 26.18
CA THR A 251 1.38 14.17 27.28
C THR A 251 0.45 15.36 27.12
#